data_AF-A0AAN1CVC6-F1
#
_entry.id   AF-A0AAN1CVC6-F1
#
_cell.length_a   1.000
_cell.length_b   1.000
_cell.length_c   1.000
_cell.angle_alpha   90.00
_cell.angle_beta   90.00
_cell.angle_gamma   90.00
#
_symmetry.space_group_name_H-M   'P 1'
#
loop_
_entity.id
_entity.type
_entity.pdbx_description
1 polymer ?
#
loop_
_entity_poly.entity_id
_entity_poly.type
_entity_poly.pdbx_seq_one_letter_code
_entity_poly.pdbx_strand_id
1 'polypeptide(L)' 'MSVQAISVTQPFRCNGQLVKPDTVLEVGQGCDVTPSEARSLVGQKKAVWVPEDELEVEEDEDE' A
#
# COMPACT_ATOMS: atom_id res chain seq x y z
N MET A 1 5.82 -12.65 8.85
CA MET A 1 5.54 -12.61 7.39
C MET A 1 5.89 -11.21 6.96
N SER A 2 6.72 -11.03 5.93
CA SER A 2 7.01 -9.71 5.36
C SER A 2 5.76 -9.17 4.67
N VAL A 3 5.13 -8.16 5.26
CA VAL A 3 3.94 -7.50 4.71
C VAL A 3 4.43 -6.45 3.73
N GLN A 4 4.07 -6.60 2.45
CA GLN A 4 4.37 -5.56 1.47
C GLN A 4 3.27 -4.51 1.50
N ALA A 5 3.58 -3.27 1.15
CA ALA A 5 2.57 -2.21 1.04
C ALA A 5 2.75 -1.38 -0.23
N ILE A 6 1.66 -0.78 -0.70
CA ILE A 6 1.68 0.24 -1.76
C ILE A 6 1.09 1.54 -1.24
N SER A 7 1.67 2.67 -1.64
CA SER A 7 1.10 3.99 -1.43
C SER A 7 0.39 4.45 -2.70
N VAL A 8 -0.87 4.82 -2.55
CA VAL A 8 -1.73 5.22 -3.66
C VAL A 8 -1.37 6.64 -4.08
N THR A 9 -1.02 6.83 -5.35
CA THR A 9 -0.65 8.14 -5.90
C THR A 9 -1.77 8.75 -6.73
N GLN A 10 -2.73 7.94 -7.18
CA GLN A 10 -3.89 8.39 -7.95
C GLN A 10 -5.15 7.66 -7.49
N PRO A 11 -6.31 8.32 -7.49
CA PRO A 11 -7.54 7.69 -7.06
C PRO A 11 -7.92 6.53 -7.99
N PHE A 12 -8.36 5.41 -7.40
CA PHE A 12 -8.86 4.26 -8.15
C PHE A 12 -9.95 3.53 -7.37
N ARG A 13 -10.69 2.66 -8.05
CA ARG A 13 -11.68 1.80 -7.39
C ARG A 13 -11.09 0.44 -7.07
N CYS A 14 -11.15 0.05 -5.81
CA CYS A 14 -10.82 -1.29 -5.31
C CYS A 14 -12.06 -1.82 -4.56
N ASN A 15 -12.50 -3.04 -4.84
CA ASN A 15 -13.64 -3.67 -4.15
C ASN A 15 -14.91 -2.80 -4.06
N GLY A 16 -15.16 -1.98 -5.09
CA GLY A 16 -16.31 -1.06 -5.13
C GLY A 16 -16.12 0.25 -4.35
N GLN A 17 -15.03 0.42 -3.60
CA GLN A 17 -14.69 1.63 -2.87
C GLN A 17 -13.69 2.48 -3.66
N LEU A 18 -13.89 3.80 -3.65
CA LEU A 18 -12.92 4.74 -4.21
C LEU A 18 -11.80 4.94 -3.18
N VAL A 19 -10.60 4.48 -3.50
CA VAL A 19 -9.39 4.72 -2.73
C VAL A 19 -8.80 6.06 -3.17
N LYS A 20 -8.45 6.91 -2.19
CA LYS A 20 -7.89 8.24 -2.43
C LYS A 20 -6.35 8.15 -2.55
N PRO A 21 -5.70 9.15 -3.16
CA PRO A 21 -4.25 9.34 -3.01
C PRO A 21 -3.83 9.41 -1.54
N ASP A 22 -2.56 9.13 -1.29
CA ASP A 22 -1.91 9.13 0.02
C ASP A 22 -2.47 8.07 0.99
N THR A 23 -3.23 7.11 0.47
CA THR A 23 -3.65 5.92 1.21
C THR A 23 -2.59 4.85 1.06
N VAL A 24 -2.16 4.24 2.16
CA VAL A 24 -1.31 3.05 2.14
C VAL A 24 -2.20 1.81 2.20
N LEU A 25 -1.95 0.84 1.33
CA LEU A 25 -2.68 -0.42 1.26
C LEU A 25 -1.73 -1.58 1.50
N GLU A 26 -2.14 -2.51 2.35
CA GLU A 26 -1.41 -3.74 2.58
C GLU A 26 -1.59 -4.72 1.42
N VAL A 27 -0.48 -5.37 1.05
CA VAL A 27 -0.40 -6.30 -0.07
C VAL A 27 -0.14 -7.70 0.46
N GLY A 28 -1.10 -8.59 0.22
CA GLY A 28 -1.01 -9.97 0.70
C GLY A 28 -2.25 -10.80 0.38
N GLN A 29 -2.20 -12.10 0.66
CA GLN A 29 -3.40 -12.94 0.61
C GLN A 29 -4.30 -12.59 1.80
N GLY A 30 -5.47 -12.00 1.52
CA GLY A 30 -6.42 -11.57 2.57
C GLY A 30 -6.18 -10.17 3.13
N CYS A 31 -5.24 -9.40 2.56
CA CYS A 31 -5.04 -7.98 2.85
C CYS A 31 -5.95 -7.10 1.97
N ASP A 32 -5.74 -5.78 1.99
CA ASP A 32 -6.50 -4.80 1.20
C ASP A 32 -6.46 -5.11 -0.30
N VAL A 33 -5.27 -5.48 -0.80
CA VAL A 33 -5.06 -5.84 -2.21
C VAL A 33 -4.19 -7.08 -2.34
N THR A 34 -4.45 -7.85 -3.39
CA THR A 34 -3.61 -9.00 -3.73
C THR A 34 -2.29 -8.54 -4.38
N PRO A 35 -1.22 -9.36 -4.33
CA PRO A 35 0.04 -9.05 -5.01
C PRO A 35 -0.11 -8.78 -6.52
N SER A 36 -1.06 -9.45 -7.17
CA SER A 36 -1.37 -9.24 -8.59
C SER A 36 -2.01 -7.88 -8.85
N GLU A 37 -2.93 -7.44 -7.99
CA GLU A 37 -3.55 -6.12 -8.08
C GLU A 37 -2.55 -5.01 -7.81
N ALA A 38 -1.72 -5.16 -6.77
CA ALA A 38 -0.67 -4.20 -6.44
C ALA A 38 0.31 -3.99 -7.61
N ARG A 39 0.77 -5.08 -8.26
CA ARG A 39 1.60 -5.00 -9.47
C ARG A 39 0.90 -4.26 -10.62
N SER A 40 -0.39 -4.51 -10.80
CA SER A 40 -1.19 -3.83 -11.83
C SER A 40 -1.31 -2.32 -11.55
N LEU A 41 -1.59 -1.94 -10.30
CA LEU A 41 -1.71 -0.54 -9.88
C LEU A 41 -0.40 0.23 -10.03
N VAL A 42 0.71 -0.39 -9.62
CA VAL A 42 2.06 0.19 -9.80
C VAL A 42 2.41 0.30 -11.29
N GLY A 43 2.15 -0.74 -12.08
CA GLY A 43 2.35 -0.71 -13.53
C GLY A 43 1.52 0.35 -14.25
N GLN A 44 0.35 0.69 -13.73
CA GLN A 44 -0.51 1.77 -14.21
C GLN A 44 -0.15 3.15 -13.63
N LYS A 45 0.90 3.26 -12.82
CA LYS A 45 1.32 4.50 -12.13
C LYS A 45 0.24 5.09 -11.20
N LYS A 46 -0.64 4.24 -10.67
CA LYS A 46 -1.68 4.62 -9.69
C LYS A 46 -1.24 4.44 -8.25
N ALA A 47 -0.18 3.69 -8.04
CA ALA A 47 0.43 3.46 -6.74
C ALA A 47 1.95 3.27 -6.90
N VAL A 48 2.67 3.31 -5.78
CA VAL A 48 4.10 3.01 -5.68
C VAL A 48 4.32 2.01 -4.54
N TRP A 49 5.33 1.16 -4.63
CA TRP A 49 5.70 0.29 -3.52
C TRP A 49 6.25 1.12 -2.37
N VAL A 50 5.76 0.87 -1.16
CA VAL A 50 6.34 1.42 0.05
C VAL A 50 7.58 0.57 0.38
N PRO A 51 8.77 1.18 0.51
CA PRO A 51 9.94 0.45 0.95
C PRO A 51 9.74 -0.06 2.38
N GLU A 52 10.28 -1.25 2.69
CA GLU A 52 10.10 -1.87 4.02
C GLU A 52 10.68 -0.98 5.14
N ASP A 53 11.68 -0.15 4.83
CA ASP A 53 12.31 0.80 5.75
C ASP A 53 11.39 1.99 6.14
N GLU A 54 10.34 2.28 5.36
CA GLU A 54 9.36 3.36 5.67
C GLU A 54 8.14 2.84 6.46
N LEU A 55 8.06 1.52 6.70
CA LEU A 55 7.03 0.92 7.56
C LEU A 55 7.40 0.95 9.05
N GLU A 56 8.62 1.39 9.39
CA GLU A 56 9.14 1.52 10.76
C GLU A 56 9.30 2.99 11.17
N VAL A 57 8.22 3.61 11.64
CA VAL A 57 8.26 4.79 12.53
C VAL A 57 6.93 4.74 13.32
N GLU A 58 6.88 4.59 14.64
CA GLU A 58 7.68 5.23 15.68
C GLU A 58 8.15 4.18 16.72
N GLU A 59 9.46 4.06 16.94
CA GLU A 59 9.94 3.69 18.27
C GLU A 59 9.72 4.94 19.13
N ASP A 60 8.70 4.91 19.99
CA ASP A 60 8.54 5.87 21.08
C ASP A 60 9.85 5.85 21.90
N GLU A 61 10.76 6.79 21.62
CA GLU A 61 11.83 7.16 22.55
C GLU A 61 11.17 7.88 23.74
N ASP A 62 10.55 7.10 24.64
CA ASP A 62 10.17 7.58 25.97
C ASP A 62 11.45 7.79 26.80
N GLU A 63 11.78 9.08 27.00
CA GLU A 63 12.88 9.63 27.81
C GLU A 63 12.74 9.38 29.32
#